data_AF-A0A0K1EAW9-F1
#
_entry.id   AF-A0A0K1EAW9-F1
#
_cell.length_a   1.000
_cell.length_b   1.000
_cell.length_c   1.000
_cell.angle_alpha   90.00
_cell.angle_beta   90.00
_cell.angle_gamma   90.00
#
_symmetry.space_group_name_H-M   'P 1'
#
loop_
_entity.id
_entity.type
_entity.pdbx_description
1 polymer ?
#
loop_
_entity_poly.entity_id
_entity_poly.type
_entity_poly.pdbx_seq_one_letter_code
_entity_poly.pdbx_strand_id
1 'polypeptide(L)'
;MQRRFNTAGPCIADRHDMIPAERRLPEAPALIEQMGYFAIHAPPRTGKTTALRALAEALTSSGRYAAVAFSYESGAPYGDDIALAHGALLTSLRLRA
;
A
#
# COMPACT_ATOMS: atom_id res chain seq x y z
N MET A 1 -15.55 -12.52 15.93
CA MET A 1 -15.26 -11.23 16.61
C MET A 1 -16.03 -10.14 15.90
N GLN A 2 -16.57 -9.16 16.63
CA GLN A 2 -17.22 -8.00 16.00
C GLN A 2 -16.15 -7.06 15.41
N ARG A 3 -16.40 -6.55 14.20
CA ARG A 3 -15.56 -5.53 13.56
C ARG A 3 -15.67 -4.21 14.34
N ARG A 4 -14.65 -3.36 14.25
CA ARG A 4 -14.59 -2.04 14.88
C ARG A 4 -13.87 -1.02 14.02
N PHE A 5 -14.15 0.25 14.22
CA PHE A 5 -13.35 1.31 13.60
C PHE A 5 -11.91 1.31 14.14
N ASN A 6 -10.95 1.47 13.24
CA ASN A 6 -9.54 1.61 13.57
C ASN A 6 -9.07 3.04 13.30
N THR A 7 -8.48 3.67 14.31
CA THR A 7 -7.90 5.01 14.23
C THR A 7 -6.37 5.01 14.30
N ALA A 8 -5.74 3.83 14.48
CA ALA A 8 -4.30 3.69 14.60
C ALA A 8 -3.73 2.65 13.63
N GLY A 9 -2.79 3.07 12.78
CA GLY A 9 -2.14 2.18 11.82
C GLY A 9 -3.04 1.73 10.65
N PRO A 10 -2.58 0.76 9.84
CA PRO A 10 -3.33 0.27 8.68
C PRO A 10 -4.61 -0.47 9.08
N CYS A 11 -5.65 -0.36 8.26
CA CYS A 11 -6.86 -1.15 8.47
C CYS A 11 -6.73 -2.57 7.90
N ILE A 12 -7.40 -3.54 8.54
CA ILE A 12 -7.40 -4.96 8.17
C ILE A 12 -8.87 -5.35 7.94
N ALA A 13 -9.20 -5.81 6.73
CA ALA A 13 -10.59 -6.02 6.30
C ALA A 13 -11.38 -6.93 7.25
N ASP A 14 -10.77 -8.03 7.68
CA ASP A 14 -11.41 -9.03 8.56
C ASP A 14 -11.59 -8.57 10.01
N ARG A 15 -10.93 -7.48 10.40
CA ARG A 15 -10.90 -7.01 11.80
C ARG A 15 -11.54 -5.65 11.99
N HIS A 16 -11.57 -4.81 10.96
CA HIS A 16 -11.98 -3.41 11.08
C HIS A 16 -13.15 -3.08 10.18
N ASP A 17 -14.01 -2.16 10.62
CA ASP A 17 -15.03 -1.57 9.77
C ASP A 17 -14.37 -0.70 8.69
N MET A 18 -14.69 -1.00 7.43
CA MET A 18 -14.02 -0.42 6.27
C MET A 18 -15.01 0.39 5.45
N ILE A 19 -14.61 1.61 5.12
CA ILE A 19 -15.15 2.38 4.00
C ILE A 19 -14.19 2.14 2.82
N PRO A 20 -14.68 1.93 1.58
CA PRO A 20 -13.85 1.77 0.39
C PRO A 20 -12.68 2.75 0.39
N ALA A 21 -11.46 2.23 0.53
CA ALA A 21 -10.29 3.04 0.85
C ALA A 21 -9.74 3.74 -0.40
N GLU A 22 -9.90 3.12 -1.55
CA GLU A 22 -9.61 3.63 -2.88
C GLU A 22 -10.36 4.92 -3.21
N ARG A 23 -11.53 5.18 -2.60
CA ARG A 23 -12.25 6.46 -2.75
C ARG A 23 -11.46 7.68 -2.25
N ARG A 24 -10.41 7.47 -1.44
CA ARG A 24 -9.49 8.54 -1.00
C ARG A 24 -8.50 8.96 -2.08
N LEU A 25 -8.40 8.20 -3.19
CA LEU A 25 -7.47 8.43 -4.29
C LEU A 25 -8.22 8.57 -5.63
N PRO A 26 -9.15 9.55 -5.75
CA PRO A 26 -10.01 9.66 -6.93
C PRO A 26 -9.23 9.92 -8.24
N GLU A 27 -8.05 10.52 -8.15
CA GLU A 27 -7.20 10.85 -9.30
C GLU A 27 -6.29 9.70 -9.73
N ALA A 28 -6.07 8.70 -8.86
CA ALA A 28 -5.12 7.63 -9.11
C ALA A 28 -5.42 6.82 -10.40
N PRO A 29 -6.67 6.46 -10.74
CA PRO A 29 -6.94 5.72 -11.97
C PRO A 29 -6.46 6.44 -13.23
N ALA A 30 -6.70 7.75 -13.34
CA ALA A 30 -6.27 8.52 -14.50
C ALA A 30 -4.75 8.63 -14.60
N LEU A 31 -4.06 8.80 -13.46
CA LEU A 31 -2.60 8.84 -13.39
C LEU A 31 -1.97 7.50 -13.75
N ILE A 32 -2.59 6.39 -13.35
CA ILE A 32 -2.14 5.02 -13.67
C ILE A 32 -2.25 4.74 -15.18
N GLU A 33 -3.36 5.11 -15.81
CA GLU A 33 -3.54 4.94 -17.26
C GLU A 33 -2.52 5.78 -18.07
N GLN A 34 -2.02 6.87 -17.50
CA GLN A 34 -0.95 7.70 -18.09
C GLN A 34 0.47 7.19 -17.75
N MET A 35 0.60 6.08 -17.04
CA MET A 35 1.88 5.57 -16.50
C MET A 35 2.64 6.61 -15.66
N GLY A 36 1.90 7.49 -14.98
CA GLY A 36 2.44 8.58 -14.19
C GLY A 36 2.87 8.16 -12.78
N TYR A 37 3.81 8.91 -12.22
CA TYR A 37 4.16 8.84 -10.80
C TYR A 37 3.36 9.87 -10.02
N PHE A 38 2.90 9.50 -8.82
CA PHE A 38 2.18 10.43 -7.94
C PHE A 38 2.54 10.21 -6.48
N ALA A 39 2.43 11.29 -5.71
CA ALA A 39 2.65 11.29 -4.26
C ALA A 39 1.34 11.60 -3.53
N ILE A 40 1.10 10.92 -2.41
CA ILE A 40 -0.06 11.18 -1.56
C ILE A 40 0.35 12.13 -0.44
N HIS A 41 -0.02 13.40 -0.57
CA HIS A 41 0.19 14.39 0.47
C HIS A 41 -0.95 14.36 1.49
N ALA A 42 -0.74 13.74 2.65
CA ALA A 42 -1.70 13.76 3.75
C ALA A 42 -1.01 13.60 5.12
N PRO A 43 -1.61 14.10 6.22
CA PRO A 43 -1.07 13.94 7.57
C PRO A 43 -0.82 12.47 7.97
N PRO A 44 0.06 12.19 8.95
CA PRO A 44 0.23 10.84 9.49
C PRO A 44 -1.10 10.22 9.93
N ARG A 45 -1.24 8.90 9.77
CA ARG A 45 -2.42 8.11 10.20
C ARG A 45 -3.76 8.46 9.52
N THR A 46 -3.76 9.19 8.40
CA THR A 46 -4.98 9.45 7.60
C THR A 46 -5.41 8.31 6.67
N GLY A 47 -4.78 7.13 6.80
CA GLY A 47 -5.13 5.95 5.99
C GLY A 47 -4.42 5.86 4.64
N LYS A 48 -3.33 6.62 4.41
CA LYS A 48 -2.51 6.51 3.17
C LYS A 48 -2.11 5.08 2.83
N THR A 49 -1.53 4.35 3.80
CA THR A 49 -1.12 2.95 3.63
C THR A 49 -2.31 2.05 3.33
N THR A 50 -3.45 2.28 4.00
CA THR A 50 -4.70 1.53 3.74
C THR A 50 -5.20 1.79 2.32
N ALA A 51 -5.18 3.04 1.86
CA ALA A 51 -5.62 3.42 0.51
C ALA A 51 -4.72 2.85 -0.59
N LEU A 52 -3.39 2.89 -0.41
CA LEU A 52 -2.44 2.29 -1.36
C LEU A 52 -2.61 0.76 -1.47
N ARG A 53 -2.84 0.07 -0.35
CA ARG A 53 -3.10 -1.38 -0.36
C ARG A 53 -4.39 -1.72 -1.10
N ALA A 54 -5.48 -1.02 -0.77
CA ALA A 54 -6.76 -1.22 -1.45
C ALA A 54 -6.67 -0.92 -2.96
N LEU A 55 -5.92 0.12 -3.35
CA LEU A 55 -5.66 0.42 -4.76
C LEU A 55 -4.89 -0.72 -5.44
N ALA A 56 -3.83 -1.25 -4.84
CA ALA A 56 -3.08 -2.37 -5.40
C ALA A 56 -3.93 -3.65 -5.53
N GLU A 57 -4.75 -3.95 -4.53
CA GLU A 57 -5.70 -5.07 -4.56
C GLU A 57 -6.73 -4.89 -5.69
N ALA A 58 -7.30 -3.69 -5.85
CA ALA A 58 -8.26 -3.39 -6.91
C ALA A 58 -7.63 -3.49 -8.31
N LEU A 59 -6.42 -2.97 -8.48
CA LEU A 59 -5.66 -3.07 -9.74
C LEU A 59 -5.37 -4.53 -10.09
N THR A 60 -4.90 -5.32 -9.13
CA THR A 60 -4.61 -6.74 -9.33
C THR A 60 -5.89 -7.53 -9.64
N SER A 61 -6.97 -7.26 -8.91
CA SER A 61 -8.27 -7.91 -9.11
C SER A 61 -8.91 -7.57 -10.45
N SER A 62 -8.54 -6.44 -11.07
CA SER A 62 -9.02 -6.08 -12.41
C SER A 62 -8.46 -6.98 -13.52
N GLY A 63 -7.39 -7.75 -13.24
CA GLY A 63 -6.69 -8.60 -14.22
C GLY A 63 -5.86 -7.82 -15.24
N ARG A 64 -5.92 -6.49 -15.26
CA ARG A 64 -5.15 -5.64 -16.19
C ARG A 64 -3.75 -5.29 -15.69
N TYR A 65 -3.53 -5.35 -14.38
CA TYR A 65 -2.30 -4.91 -13.74
C TYR A 65 -1.80 -5.95 -12.75
N ALA A 66 -0.48 -6.11 -12.65
CA ALA A 66 0.17 -6.78 -11.54
C ALA A 66 0.69 -5.72 -10.56
N ALA A 67 -0.12 -5.34 -9.57
CA ALA A 67 0.23 -4.27 -8.64
C ALA A 67 0.88 -4.83 -7.38
N VAL A 68 2.00 -4.23 -6.97
CA VAL A 68 2.78 -4.64 -5.79
C VAL A 68 2.89 -3.47 -4.82
N ALA A 69 2.35 -3.63 -3.61
CA ALA A 69 2.45 -2.63 -2.54
C ALA A 69 3.46 -3.08 -1.48
N PHE A 70 4.51 -2.29 -1.26
CA PHE A 70 5.56 -2.58 -0.27
C PHE A 70 5.96 -1.34 0.53
N SER A 71 6.67 -1.56 1.64
CA SER A 71 7.29 -0.50 2.43
C SER A 71 8.80 -0.57 2.22
N TYR A 72 9.45 0.57 1.99
CA TYR A 72 10.90 0.66 1.91
C TYR A 72 11.57 0.55 3.29
N GLU A 73 10.80 0.67 4.39
CA GLU A 73 11.32 0.65 5.76
C GLU A 73 12.09 -0.63 6.10
N SER A 74 11.76 -1.76 5.47
CA SER A 74 12.52 -3.01 5.63
C SER A 74 13.98 -2.93 5.15
N GLY A 75 14.30 -1.97 4.27
CA GLY A 75 15.66 -1.68 3.85
C GLY A 75 16.39 -0.67 4.74
N ALA A 76 15.67 0.10 5.56
CA ALA A 76 16.23 1.20 6.35
C ALA A 76 17.38 0.78 7.29
N PRO A 77 17.37 -0.40 7.94
CA PRO A 77 18.47 -0.81 8.82
C PRO A 77 19.82 -0.98 8.13
N TYR A 78 19.84 -1.12 6.80
CA TYR A 78 21.06 -1.39 6.03
C TYR A 78 21.73 -0.12 5.49
N GLY A 79 21.14 1.05 5.71
CA GLY A 79 21.70 2.34 5.28
C GLY A 79 22.08 2.35 3.80
N ASP A 80 23.35 2.65 3.52
CA ASP A 80 23.88 2.75 2.15
C ASP A 80 24.32 1.40 1.57
N ASP A 81 24.19 0.28 2.31
CA ASP A 81 24.37 -1.05 1.74
C ASP A 81 23.13 -1.42 0.90
N ILE A 82 23.15 -0.93 -0.35
CA ILE A 82 22.05 -1.11 -1.31
C ILE A 82 21.78 -2.58 -1.59
N ALA A 83 22.80 -3.44 -1.58
CA ALA A 83 22.64 -4.86 -1.84
C ALA A 83 21.83 -5.53 -0.72
N LEU A 84 22.18 -5.26 0.54
CA LEU A 84 21.43 -5.78 1.69
C LEU A 84 20.03 -5.15 1.79
N ALA A 85 19.90 -3.84 1.56
CA ALA A 85 18.61 -3.17 1.56
C ALA A 85 17.67 -3.75 0.49
N HIS A 86 18.16 -3.97 -0.73
CA HIS A 86 17.40 -4.57 -1.81
C HIS A 86 17.03 -6.03 -1.50
N GLY A 87 17.96 -6.82 -0.96
CA GLY A 87 17.70 -8.20 -0.53
C GLY A 87 16.59 -8.28 0.52
N ALA A 88 16.58 -7.37 1.49
CA ALA A 88 15.53 -7.28 2.51
C ALA A 88 14.16 -6.93 1.90
N LEU A 89 14.12 -6.00 0.95
CA LEU A 89 12.90 -5.63 0.24
C LEU A 89 12.33 -6.80 -0.58
N LEU A 90 13.17 -7.48 -1.36
CA LEU A 90 12.76 -8.65 -2.15
C LEU A 90 12.25 -9.79 -1.26
N THR A 91 12.88 -10.00 -0.10
CA THR A 91 12.44 -10.99 0.87
C THR A 91 11.06 -10.63 1.44
N SER A 92 10.86 -9.37 1.83
CA SER A 92 9.59 -8.85 2.32
C SER A 92 8.46 -8.98 1.29
N LEU A 93 8.77 -8.77 0.01
CA LEU A 93 7.83 -8.96 -1.09
C LEU A 93 7.42 -10.42 -1.28
N ARG A 94 8.39 -11.35 -1.28
CA ARG A 94 8.12 -12.80 -1.44
C ARG A 94 7.27 -13.37 -0.32
N LEU A 95 7.39 -12.85 0.89
CA LEU A 95 6.58 -13.29 2.04
C LEU A 95 5.12 -12.81 1.98
N ARG A 96 4.79 -11.89 1.07
CA ARG A 96 3.46 -11.28 0.94
C ARG A 96 2.74 -11.62 -0.37
N ALA A 97 3.44 -12.25 -1.32
CA ALA A 97 2.89 -12.77 -2.56
C ALA A 97 2.24 -14.14 -2.31
#